data_AF-A0A9P0ZUN5-F1
#
_entry.id   AF-A0A9P0ZUN5-F1
#
_cell.length_a   1.000
_cell.length_b   1.000
_cell.length_c   1.000
_cell.angle_alpha   90.00
_cell.angle_beta   90.00
_cell.angle_gamma   90.00
#
_symmetry.space_group_name_H-M   'P 1'
#
loop_
_entity.id
_entity.type
_entity.pdbx_description
1 polymer ?
#
loop_
_entity_poly.entity_id
_entity_poly.type
_entity_poly.pdbx_seq_one_letter_code
_entity_poly.pdbx_strand_id
1 'polypeptide(L)'
;MLKRVRKSGRQDSMRFLNSLSVFVQLQSSCFSAKQTPVSTFAYLSQSDSAAFSEVFLRKRRGQRKTLSSIHSPEIRRPGKSISTNSLSSPSSLDDPISDLDLFLQIVPLRMKNSLVRHEEIGELIEIVMDLGRNPIARFPSGDWVMSDQPVKLDDLRYAISKVGDFSDDNRSGIDNSLHRISAIRNRKMQIIGLTCRVGRAVSGSAEIIRDLIEGGGSILVIGPPGVGKTTLIREIARMLADDQKKRVVIVDTSNEIGGDGDVPHYGIGLARRMQVPNVNMQHNVMIEAVENHMPQVIIIDEIGTEHEALAASTIAQRGVQLVGTAHGTTIESIMKNPSLQLLVGGIEISIPSVPVVHQIF
;
A
#
# COMPACT_ATOMS: atom_id res chain seq x y z
N MET A 1 5.39 22.22 -59.28
CA MET A 1 6.59 22.01 -60.12
C MET A 1 7.78 22.41 -59.27
N LEU A 2 8.35 21.51 -58.45
CA LEU A 2 9.54 20.72 -58.79
C LEU A 2 9.77 19.59 -57.76
N LYS A 3 10.45 18.53 -58.23
CA LYS A 3 10.58 17.18 -57.69
C LYS A 3 11.75 17.01 -56.68
N ARG A 4 11.47 16.21 -55.64
CA ARG A 4 12.14 14.95 -55.20
C ARG A 4 13.68 14.86 -55.22
N VAL A 5 14.28 14.52 -54.07
CA VAL A 5 15.44 13.59 -54.00
C VAL A 5 15.24 12.61 -52.85
N ARG A 6 15.15 11.33 -53.18
CA ARG A 6 15.32 10.19 -52.26
C ARG A 6 16.82 10.00 -52.03
N LYS A 7 17.25 9.80 -50.78
CA LYS A 7 18.44 9.00 -50.47
C LYS A 7 18.01 7.86 -49.54
N SER A 8 18.09 6.65 -50.08
CA SER A 8 18.06 5.41 -49.33
C SER A 8 19.40 5.23 -48.63
N GLY A 9 19.38 5.15 -47.31
CA GLY A 9 20.46 4.59 -46.51
C GLY A 9 19.82 3.70 -45.45
N ARG A 10 19.99 2.39 -45.59
CA ARG A 10 19.72 1.43 -44.51
C ARG A 10 20.65 1.79 -43.35
N GLN A 11 20.09 2.29 -42.26
CA GLN A 11 20.68 2.14 -40.94
C GLN A 11 19.74 1.20 -40.19
N ASP A 12 20.27 0.03 -39.86
CA ASP A 12 19.65 -0.92 -38.94
C ASP A 12 19.38 -0.20 -37.62
N SER A 13 18.12 0.21 -37.45
CA SER A 13 17.62 0.85 -36.24
C SER A 13 17.39 -0.27 -35.23
N MET A 14 18.41 -0.50 -34.41
CA MET A 14 18.31 -1.24 -33.16
C MET A 14 17.19 -0.57 -32.35
N ARG A 15 16.03 -1.24 -32.27
CA ARG A 15 14.88 -0.80 -31.48
C ARG A 15 15.29 -0.80 -30.01
N PHE A 16 15.65 0.35 -29.47
CA PHE A 16 15.62 0.56 -28.02
C PHE A 16 14.15 0.41 -27.60
N LEU A 17 13.87 -0.60 -26.77
CA LEU A 17 12.58 -0.77 -26.12
C LEU A 17 12.33 0.48 -25.27
N ASN A 18 11.26 1.22 -25.57
CA ASN A 18 10.79 2.33 -24.75
C ASN A 18 10.58 1.83 -23.31
N SER A 19 11.43 2.25 -22.38
CA SER A 19 11.21 2.09 -20.95
C SER A 19 10.09 3.05 -20.53
N LEU A 20 8.83 2.61 -20.64
CA LEU A 20 7.70 3.38 -20.14
C LEU A 20 7.87 3.54 -18.62
N SER A 21 7.88 4.78 -18.13
CA SER A 21 7.87 5.10 -16.69
C SER A 21 6.52 5.73 -16.36
N VAL A 22 5.88 5.33 -15.26
CA VAL A 22 4.50 5.75 -14.95
C VAL A 22 4.38 6.31 -13.54
N PHE A 23 3.73 7.47 -13.44
CA PHE A 23 3.40 8.13 -12.18
C PHE A 23 1.98 7.83 -11.75
N VAL A 24 1.84 7.39 -10.50
CA VAL A 24 0.52 7.25 -9.87
C VAL A 24 0.46 8.17 -8.66
N GLN A 25 -0.27 9.28 -8.79
CA GLN A 25 -0.52 10.20 -7.68
C GLN A 25 -1.89 9.90 -7.07
N LEU A 26 -1.91 9.49 -5.80
CA LEU A 26 -3.13 9.26 -5.04
C LEU A 26 -3.59 10.58 -4.39
N GLN A 27 -4.85 10.98 -4.65
CA GLN A 27 -5.51 12.11 -3.98
C GLN A 27 -6.55 11.60 -2.96
N SER A 28 -6.92 12.47 -2.01
CA SER A 28 -7.72 12.17 -0.80
C SER A 28 -9.18 11.72 -1.02
N SER A 29 -9.54 11.15 -2.16
CA SER A 29 -10.91 10.69 -2.44
C SER A 29 -10.93 9.48 -3.37
N CYS A 30 -10.76 8.28 -2.82
CA CYS A 30 -11.31 7.08 -3.42
C CYS A 30 -12.75 6.91 -2.92
N PHE A 31 -13.71 7.52 -3.60
CA PHE A 31 -15.12 7.19 -3.46
C PHE A 31 -15.78 7.05 -4.83
N SER A 32 -16.57 5.98 -4.94
CA SER A 32 -17.44 5.56 -6.05
C SER A 32 -16.81 4.69 -7.14
N ALA A 33 -16.90 3.37 -6.93
CA ALA A 33 -16.63 2.29 -7.89
C ALA A 33 -17.65 2.21 -9.07
N LYS A 34 -18.21 3.33 -9.54
CA LYS A 34 -19.28 3.31 -10.55
C LYS A 34 -19.04 4.10 -11.84
N GLN A 35 -17.88 4.75 -12.01
CA GLN A 35 -17.47 5.30 -13.30
C GLN A 35 -15.95 5.27 -13.42
N THR A 36 -15.38 4.10 -13.73
CA THR A 36 -13.95 3.96 -14.00
C THR A 36 -13.77 3.61 -15.48
N PRO A 37 -12.95 4.36 -16.25
CA PRO A 37 -12.58 3.94 -17.59
C PRO A 37 -11.86 2.59 -17.52
N VAL A 38 -12.16 1.71 -18.47
CA VAL A 38 -11.72 0.30 -18.51
C VAL A 38 -10.21 0.17 -18.78
N SER A 39 -9.51 1.27 -19.09
CA SER A 39 -8.06 1.29 -19.26
C SER A 39 -7.51 2.66 -18.89
N THR A 40 -6.48 2.67 -18.03
CA THR A 40 -5.74 3.89 -17.68
C THR A 40 -4.90 4.36 -18.87
N PHE A 41 -4.33 3.45 -19.69
CA PHE A 41 -3.70 3.81 -20.95
C PHE A 41 -4.65 4.53 -21.91
N ALA A 42 -5.89 4.05 -22.04
CA ALA A 42 -6.89 4.70 -22.88
C ALA A 42 -7.24 6.10 -22.37
N TYR A 43 -7.40 6.26 -21.05
CA TYR A 43 -7.64 7.56 -20.42
C TYR A 43 -6.47 8.54 -20.66
N LEU A 44 -5.23 8.11 -20.41
CA LEU A 44 -4.03 8.92 -20.63
C LEU A 44 -3.86 9.30 -22.10
N SER A 45 -4.12 8.37 -23.02
CA SER A 45 -4.05 8.61 -24.47
C SER A 45 -5.13 9.56 -25.01
N GLN A 46 -6.27 9.70 -24.31
CA GLN A 46 -7.34 10.62 -24.66
C GLN A 46 -7.15 12.01 -24.03
N SER A 47 -6.45 12.11 -22.88
CA SER A 47 -6.17 13.37 -22.22
C SER A 47 -5.12 14.24 -22.91
N ASP A 48 -4.36 13.69 -23.88
CA ASP A 48 -3.34 14.41 -24.66
C ASP A 48 -3.90 15.48 -25.63
N SER A 49 -5.22 15.70 -25.69
CA SER A 49 -5.81 16.72 -26.58
C SER A 49 -6.65 17.83 -25.94
N ALA A 50 -6.89 17.86 -24.62
CA ALA A 50 -7.72 18.93 -24.03
C ALA A 50 -7.64 19.06 -22.50
N ALA A 51 -6.49 19.43 -21.91
CA ALA A 51 -6.47 19.79 -20.49
C ALA A 51 -5.30 20.71 -20.06
N PHE A 52 -4.89 21.68 -20.87
CA PHE A 52 -4.02 22.77 -20.40
C PHE A 52 -4.35 24.06 -21.14
N SER A 53 -5.50 24.66 -20.83
CA SER A 53 -5.81 26.04 -21.16
C SER A 53 -6.89 26.55 -20.21
N GLU A 54 -6.69 27.76 -19.70
CA GLU A 54 -7.61 28.56 -18.86
C GLU A 54 -7.56 28.36 -17.34
N VAL A 55 -6.51 28.92 -16.73
CA VAL A 55 -6.68 29.82 -15.58
C VAL A 55 -6.46 31.23 -16.08
N PHE A 56 -7.52 32.05 -16.15
CA PHE A 56 -7.57 33.48 -15.81
C PHE A 56 -8.81 34.15 -16.44
N LEU A 57 -9.86 34.36 -15.66
CA LEU A 57 -10.60 35.63 -15.63
C LEU A 57 -11.47 35.74 -14.38
N ARG A 58 -10.96 36.55 -13.47
CA ARG A 58 -11.58 37.00 -12.22
C ARG A 58 -12.72 37.98 -12.56
N LYS A 59 -13.92 37.81 -12.00
CA LYS A 59 -14.82 38.95 -11.69
C LYS A 59 -15.82 38.66 -10.56
N ARG A 60 -15.82 39.59 -9.61
CA ARG A 60 -16.73 39.73 -8.45
C ARG A 60 -18.16 40.10 -8.87
N ARG A 61 -19.15 39.59 -8.12
CA ARG A 61 -20.44 40.18 -7.64
C ARG A 61 -21.40 39.00 -7.39
N GLY A 62 -22.26 38.93 -6.37
CA GLY A 62 -22.68 39.81 -5.29
C GLY A 62 -23.74 39.05 -4.45
N GLN A 63 -23.97 39.50 -3.23
CA GLN A 63 -24.91 38.92 -2.25
C GLN A 63 -26.38 38.87 -2.75
N ARG A 64 -27.15 37.86 -2.30
CA ARG A 64 -28.49 38.05 -1.72
C ARG A 64 -29.04 36.83 -0.95
N LYS A 65 -29.49 37.11 0.28
CA LYS A 65 -30.47 36.42 1.17
C LYS A 65 -31.81 36.14 0.42
N THR A 66 -32.76 35.24 0.75
CA THR A 66 -33.32 34.64 2.01
C THR A 66 -34.52 33.72 1.64
N LEU A 67 -34.89 32.75 2.52
CA LEU A 67 -36.23 32.11 2.78
C LEU A 67 -36.98 31.42 1.60
N SER A 68 -37.83 30.39 1.72
CA SER A 68 -38.52 29.68 2.81
C SER A 68 -39.14 28.38 2.25
N SER A 69 -39.44 27.44 3.16
CA SER A 69 -40.35 26.27 3.10
C SER A 69 -41.44 26.21 2.01
N ILE A 70 -41.74 25.00 1.50
CA ILE A 70 -43.10 24.43 1.35
C ILE A 70 -43.02 22.90 1.12
N HIS A 71 -44.04 22.22 1.67
CA HIS A 71 -44.44 20.82 1.75
C HIS A 71 -44.16 19.79 0.64
N SER A 72 -44.03 18.53 1.11
CA SER A 72 -44.22 17.23 0.44
C SER A 72 -45.65 17.00 -0.08
N PRO A 73 -45.87 15.92 -0.87
CA PRO A 73 -46.57 14.78 -0.26
C PRO A 73 -46.04 13.38 -0.64
N GLU A 74 -46.31 12.45 0.28
CA GLU A 74 -46.15 10.99 0.19
C GLU A 74 -47.07 10.33 -0.85
N ILE A 75 -46.59 9.25 -1.48
CA ILE A 75 -47.46 8.17 -1.98
C ILE A 75 -46.89 6.80 -1.55
N ARG A 76 -47.80 6.02 -0.95
CA ARG A 76 -47.76 4.69 -0.33
C ARG A 76 -47.09 3.54 -1.12
N ARG A 77 -46.46 2.64 -0.35
CA ARG A 77 -46.22 1.20 -0.66
C ARG A 77 -47.50 0.35 -0.48
N PRO A 78 -47.56 -0.86 -1.07
CA PRO A 78 -47.42 -2.12 -0.29
C PRO A 78 -46.57 -3.17 -1.06
N GLY A 79 -46.03 -4.27 -0.53
CA GLY A 79 -46.10 -4.96 0.74
C GLY A 79 -45.12 -6.16 0.70
N LYS A 80 -44.81 -6.71 1.88
CA LYS A 80 -43.81 -7.77 2.16
C LYS A 80 -44.21 -9.15 1.62
N SER A 81 -43.22 -9.97 1.28
CA SER A 81 -43.28 -11.43 1.48
C SER A 81 -42.00 -11.92 2.19
N ILE A 82 -42.22 -12.80 3.17
CA ILE A 82 -41.24 -13.48 4.02
C ILE A 82 -41.09 -14.91 3.48
N SER A 83 -39.86 -15.41 3.36
CA SER A 83 -39.53 -16.84 3.29
C SER A 83 -38.08 -17.02 3.75
N THR A 84 -37.88 -17.38 5.02
CA THR A 84 -37.60 -18.74 5.56
C THR A 84 -36.15 -19.20 5.41
N ASN A 85 -35.53 -19.34 6.58
CA ASN A 85 -34.27 -20.01 6.93
C ASN A 85 -33.87 -21.15 5.98
N SER A 86 -32.62 -21.11 5.53
CA SER A 86 -31.85 -22.30 5.21
C SER A 86 -30.68 -22.40 6.19
N LEU A 87 -30.73 -23.47 7.00
CA LEU A 87 -29.59 -24.00 7.73
C LEU A 87 -28.50 -24.36 6.71
N SER A 88 -27.28 -23.84 6.89
CA SER A 88 -26.08 -24.46 6.32
C SER A 88 -25.43 -25.35 7.38
N SER A 89 -25.45 -26.65 7.10
CA SER A 89 -24.65 -27.72 7.72
C SER A 89 -23.14 -27.45 7.60
N PRO A 90 -22.31 -28.05 8.47
CA PRO A 90 -20.91 -27.68 8.63
C PRO A 90 -20.08 -28.09 7.41
N SER A 91 -19.51 -27.12 6.71
CA SER A 91 -18.56 -27.33 5.63
C SER A 91 -17.15 -27.53 6.19
N SER A 92 -16.58 -28.70 5.85
CA SER A 92 -15.15 -28.98 5.63
C SER A 92 -14.09 -28.38 6.57
N LEU A 93 -13.42 -29.28 7.29
CA LEU A 93 -12.09 -29.10 7.87
C LEU A 93 -11.08 -28.74 6.77
N ASP A 94 -10.84 -27.45 6.57
CA ASP A 94 -9.64 -26.78 6.02
C ASP A 94 -10.03 -25.42 5.41
N ASP A 95 -10.88 -24.64 6.09
CA ASP A 95 -10.97 -23.22 5.78
C ASP A 95 -9.62 -22.58 6.18
N PRO A 96 -8.97 -21.80 5.30
CA PRO A 96 -7.76 -21.10 5.66
C PRO A 96 -8.03 -20.26 6.90
N ILE A 97 -7.22 -20.47 7.95
CA ILE A 97 -7.28 -19.70 9.19
C ILE A 97 -7.28 -18.23 8.81
N SER A 98 -8.32 -17.49 9.19
CA SER A 98 -8.39 -16.07 8.85
C SER A 98 -7.27 -15.30 9.54
N ASP A 99 -6.84 -14.17 8.98
CA ASP A 99 -5.83 -13.31 9.63
C ASP A 99 -6.24 -12.98 11.08
N LEU A 100 -7.52 -12.64 11.27
CA LEU A 100 -8.06 -12.37 12.60
C LEU A 100 -7.94 -13.58 13.54
N ASP A 101 -8.09 -14.81 13.05
CA ASP A 101 -7.90 -15.99 13.88
C ASP A 101 -6.45 -16.17 14.33
N LEU A 102 -5.46 -15.87 13.47
CA LEU A 102 -4.05 -15.82 13.86
C LEU A 102 -3.84 -14.78 14.97
N PHE A 103 -4.40 -13.59 14.81
CA PHE A 103 -4.36 -12.56 15.86
C PHE A 103 -5.00 -13.02 17.17
N LEU A 104 -6.16 -13.66 17.11
CA LEU A 104 -6.85 -14.12 18.32
C LEU A 104 -6.10 -15.26 19.03
N GLN A 105 -5.07 -15.87 18.45
CA GLN A 105 -4.23 -16.85 19.15
C GLN A 105 -3.29 -16.22 20.18
N ILE A 106 -2.88 -14.96 19.98
CA ILE A 106 -2.01 -14.24 20.93
C ILE A 106 -2.77 -13.76 22.17
N VAL A 107 -4.10 -13.70 22.10
CA VAL A 107 -4.95 -13.20 23.19
C VAL A 107 -5.14 -14.30 24.25
N PRO A 108 -4.84 -14.04 25.55
CA PRO A 108 -5.07 -15.00 26.62
C PRO A 108 -6.52 -15.48 26.68
N LEU A 109 -6.72 -16.79 26.92
CA LEU A 109 -8.03 -17.45 26.83
C LEU A 109 -9.14 -16.74 27.62
N ARG A 110 -8.81 -16.22 28.81
CA ARG A 110 -9.75 -15.51 29.68
C ARG A 110 -10.32 -14.24 29.05
N MET A 111 -9.54 -13.56 28.20
CA MET A 111 -9.95 -12.33 27.51
C MET A 111 -10.52 -12.65 26.12
N LYS A 112 -10.03 -13.71 25.48
CA LYS A 112 -10.47 -14.16 24.15
C LYS A 112 -11.97 -14.48 24.12
N ASN A 113 -12.48 -15.19 25.14
CA ASN A 113 -13.88 -15.64 25.16
C ASN A 113 -14.90 -14.51 25.16
N SER A 114 -14.62 -13.41 25.85
CA SER A 114 -15.49 -12.22 25.85
C SER A 114 -15.28 -11.42 24.57
N LEU A 115 -14.03 -11.28 24.12
CA LEU A 115 -13.68 -10.56 22.89
C LEU A 115 -14.37 -11.11 21.64
N VAL A 116 -14.35 -12.44 21.43
CA VAL A 116 -14.95 -13.05 20.23
C VAL A 116 -16.48 -12.90 20.14
N ARG A 117 -17.14 -12.50 21.23
CA ARG A 117 -18.58 -12.23 21.29
C ARG A 117 -18.93 -10.76 21.06
N HIS A 118 -17.93 -9.89 20.94
CA HIS A 118 -18.17 -8.48 20.67
C HIS A 118 -18.78 -8.29 19.28
N GLU A 119 -19.79 -7.43 19.16
CA GLU A 119 -20.55 -7.24 17.91
C GLU A 119 -19.64 -6.76 16.77
N GLU A 120 -18.64 -5.95 17.09
CA GLU A 120 -17.67 -5.36 16.15
C GLU A 120 -16.37 -6.16 16.01
N ILE A 121 -16.33 -7.46 16.37
CA ILE A 121 -15.09 -8.24 16.37
C ILE A 121 -14.33 -8.21 15.03
N GLY A 122 -15.04 -8.19 13.89
CA GLY A 122 -14.44 -8.07 12.56
C GLY A 122 -13.73 -6.72 12.31
N GLU A 123 -14.07 -5.69 13.08
CA GLU A 123 -13.52 -4.34 12.98
C GLU A 123 -12.52 -4.00 14.09
N LEU A 124 -12.08 -5.01 14.87
CA LEU A 124 -11.06 -4.85 15.91
C LEU A 124 -9.82 -4.10 15.38
N ILE A 125 -9.44 -3.01 16.03
CA ILE A 125 -8.31 -2.16 15.62
C ILE A 125 -7.04 -2.61 16.33
N GLU A 126 -7.08 -2.66 17.66
CA GLU A 126 -5.96 -3.08 18.48
C GLU A 126 -6.39 -3.58 19.87
N ILE A 127 -5.50 -4.33 20.51
CA ILE A 127 -5.59 -4.73 21.91
C ILE A 127 -4.41 -4.12 22.66
N VAL A 128 -4.69 -3.53 23.82
CA VAL A 128 -3.69 -2.97 24.74
C VAL A 128 -3.71 -3.78 26.03
N MET A 129 -2.54 -4.31 26.40
CA MET A 129 -2.32 -5.07 27.62
C MET A 129 -1.16 -4.48 28.41
N ASP A 130 -1.47 -3.69 29.45
CA ASP A 130 -0.48 -3.11 30.35
C ASP A 130 -0.51 -3.81 31.70
N LEU A 131 0.63 -4.27 32.20
CA LEU A 131 0.73 -4.94 33.50
C LEU A 131 0.07 -4.11 34.62
N GLY A 132 -0.89 -4.71 35.33
CA GLY A 132 -1.62 -4.06 36.42
C GLY A 132 -2.77 -3.16 35.99
N ARG A 133 -3.08 -3.05 34.69
CA ARG A 133 -4.26 -2.35 34.17
C ARG A 133 -5.26 -3.32 33.56
N ASN A 134 -6.51 -2.90 33.40
CA ASN A 134 -7.49 -3.71 32.69
C ASN A 134 -7.17 -3.73 31.19
N PRO A 135 -7.23 -4.89 30.53
CA PRO A 135 -6.98 -4.99 29.09
C PRO A 135 -8.08 -4.28 28.29
N ILE A 136 -7.67 -3.60 27.22
CA ILE A 136 -8.56 -2.82 26.35
C ILE A 136 -8.50 -3.37 24.94
N ALA A 137 -9.66 -3.56 24.31
CA ALA A 137 -9.78 -3.69 22.86
C ALA A 137 -10.33 -2.39 22.29
N ARG A 138 -9.79 -1.93 21.16
CA ARG A 138 -10.28 -0.75 20.46
C ARG A 138 -11.07 -1.13 19.23
N PHE A 139 -12.24 -0.54 19.10
CA PHE A 139 -13.15 -0.66 17.96
C PHE A 139 -13.45 0.73 17.38
N PRO A 140 -14.06 0.83 16.18
CA PRO A 140 -14.51 2.10 15.64
C PRO A 140 -15.47 2.85 16.58
N SER A 141 -16.29 2.12 17.35
CA SER A 141 -17.17 2.67 18.37
C SER A 141 -16.46 3.21 19.62
N GLY A 142 -15.22 2.79 19.87
CA GLY A 142 -14.38 3.25 20.98
C GLY A 142 -13.65 2.13 21.72
N ASP A 143 -13.11 2.49 22.89
CA ASP A 143 -12.37 1.58 23.76
C ASP A 143 -13.32 0.70 24.59
N TRP A 144 -13.10 -0.60 24.56
CA TRP A 144 -13.86 -1.61 25.30
C TRP A 144 -12.97 -2.36 26.28
N VAL A 145 -13.38 -2.41 27.56
CA VAL A 145 -12.65 -3.12 28.61
C VAL A 145 -12.94 -4.62 28.50
N MET A 146 -11.93 -5.42 28.15
CA MET A 146 -12.10 -6.84 27.82
C MET A 146 -12.31 -7.74 29.05
N SER A 147 -11.83 -7.28 30.20
CA SER A 147 -11.83 -8.00 31.47
C SER A 147 -11.79 -7.01 32.64
N ASP A 148 -12.52 -7.32 33.70
CA ASP A 148 -12.48 -6.61 34.99
C ASP A 148 -11.18 -6.89 35.78
N GLN A 149 -10.58 -8.06 35.55
CA GLN A 149 -9.29 -8.45 36.12
C GLN A 149 -8.12 -7.77 35.37
N PRO A 150 -7.19 -7.12 36.09
CA PRO A 150 -5.99 -6.54 35.50
C PRO A 150 -5.12 -7.56 34.77
N VAL A 151 -4.34 -7.09 33.79
CA VAL A 151 -3.31 -7.88 33.09
C VAL A 151 -2.22 -8.29 34.07
N LYS A 152 -1.91 -9.59 34.07
CA LYS A 152 -0.84 -10.20 34.85
C LYS A 152 0.37 -10.49 33.97
N LEU A 153 1.50 -10.75 34.61
CA LEU A 153 2.74 -11.09 33.90
C LEU A 153 2.58 -12.36 33.03
N ASP A 154 1.79 -13.33 33.48
CA ASP A 154 1.53 -14.56 32.71
C ASP A 154 0.69 -14.33 31.46
N ASP A 155 -0.18 -13.31 31.44
CA ASP A 155 -0.93 -12.92 30.24
C ASP A 155 0.02 -12.38 29.17
N LEU A 156 0.97 -11.52 29.59
CA LEU A 156 2.00 -10.98 28.69
C LEU A 156 2.92 -12.09 28.18
N ARG A 157 3.37 -12.99 29.07
CA ARG A 157 4.19 -14.15 28.68
C ARG A 157 3.48 -15.05 27.69
N TYR A 158 2.19 -15.29 27.89
CA TYR A 158 1.37 -16.05 26.95
C TYR A 158 1.39 -15.39 25.57
N ALA A 159 1.07 -14.09 25.47
CA ALA A 159 1.07 -13.37 24.20
C ALA A 159 2.45 -13.36 23.53
N ILE A 160 3.53 -13.14 24.30
CA ILE A 160 4.91 -13.16 23.81
C ILE A 160 5.28 -14.54 23.25
N SER A 161 4.83 -15.63 23.89
CA SER A 161 5.10 -16.99 23.41
C SER A 161 4.45 -17.35 22.06
N LYS A 162 3.60 -16.47 21.53
CA LYS A 162 2.84 -16.65 20.29
C LYS A 162 3.32 -15.76 19.14
N VAL A 163 4.37 -14.98 19.35
CA VAL A 163 4.94 -14.07 18.35
C VAL A 163 6.44 -14.36 18.17
N GLY A 164 7.03 -13.83 17.10
CA GLY A 164 8.47 -13.89 16.89
C GLY A 164 9.28 -13.08 17.92
N ASP A 165 10.60 -13.14 17.81
CA ASP A 165 11.46 -12.31 18.64
C ASP A 165 11.20 -10.82 18.41
N PHE A 166 11.41 -10.02 19.44
CA PHE A 166 11.26 -8.57 19.35
C PHE A 166 12.55 -7.95 18.80
N SER A 167 12.43 -7.14 17.74
CA SER A 167 13.52 -6.34 17.17
C SER A 167 13.95 -5.20 18.08
N ASP A 168 15.05 -4.53 17.70
CA ASP A 168 15.65 -3.42 18.46
C ASP A 168 14.71 -2.22 18.66
N ASP A 169 13.69 -2.08 17.81
CA ASP A 169 12.66 -1.05 17.94
C ASP A 169 11.43 -1.50 18.75
N ASN A 170 11.54 -2.64 19.45
CA ASN A 170 10.49 -3.26 20.27
C ASN A 170 9.24 -3.69 19.49
N ARG A 171 9.39 -4.03 18.21
CA ARG A 171 8.32 -4.63 17.40
C ARG A 171 8.52 -6.12 17.22
N SER A 172 7.42 -6.82 16.99
CA SER A 172 7.36 -8.23 16.59
C SER A 172 6.08 -8.43 15.78
N GLY A 173 6.00 -9.56 15.07
CA GLY A 173 4.87 -9.95 14.26
C GLY A 173 4.45 -11.39 14.50
N ILE A 174 3.37 -11.77 13.81
CA ILE A 174 2.95 -13.16 13.67
C ILE A 174 3.24 -13.55 12.23
N ASP A 175 3.88 -14.70 12.03
CA ASP A 175 4.13 -15.27 10.71
C ASP A 175 2.85 -15.34 9.87
N ASN A 176 3.00 -15.14 8.57
CA ASN A 176 1.91 -15.11 7.58
C ASN A 176 0.87 -14.00 7.82
N SER A 177 1.12 -13.02 8.68
CA SER A 177 0.16 -11.97 9.02
C SER A 177 0.74 -10.56 8.83
N LEU A 178 -0.14 -9.55 8.80
CA LEU A 178 0.23 -8.13 8.89
C LEU A 178 0.07 -7.58 10.32
N HIS A 179 -0.18 -8.44 11.31
CA HIS A 179 -0.37 -8.00 12.70
C HIS A 179 0.95 -7.54 13.31
N ARG A 180 0.86 -6.49 14.12
CA ARG A 180 2.03 -5.88 14.75
C ARG A 180 1.89 -5.87 16.24
N ILE A 181 2.92 -6.32 16.94
CA ILE A 181 2.97 -6.40 18.38
C ILE A 181 4.12 -5.51 18.85
N SER A 182 3.78 -4.43 19.55
CA SER A 182 4.76 -3.47 20.08
C SER A 182 4.88 -3.63 21.59
N ALA A 183 6.10 -3.82 22.08
CA ALA A 183 6.38 -4.02 23.50
C ALA A 183 6.77 -2.72 24.20
N ILE A 184 6.26 -2.55 25.42
CA ILE A 184 6.73 -1.55 26.38
C ILE A 184 7.63 -2.26 27.38
N ARG A 185 8.86 -1.78 27.54
CA ARG A 185 9.85 -2.35 28.47
C ARG A 185 10.11 -1.46 29.67
N ASN A 186 10.36 -2.07 30.82
CA ASN A 186 10.82 -1.36 32.01
C ASN A 186 12.35 -1.13 31.97
N ARG A 187 12.90 -0.46 33.00
CA ARG A 187 14.35 -0.19 33.11
C ARG A 187 15.24 -1.44 33.19
N LYS A 188 14.66 -2.61 33.47
CA LYS A 188 15.34 -3.91 33.48
C LYS A 188 15.15 -4.66 32.14
N MET A 189 14.69 -3.98 31.10
CA MET A 189 14.39 -4.52 29.77
C MET A 189 13.29 -5.59 29.73
N GLN A 190 12.52 -5.74 30.81
CA GLN A 190 11.40 -6.68 30.86
C GLN A 190 10.18 -6.07 30.17
N ILE A 191 9.49 -6.86 29.35
CA ILE A 191 8.23 -6.45 28.73
C ILE A 191 7.16 -6.36 29.82
N ILE A 192 6.57 -5.18 29.95
CA ILE A 192 5.53 -4.84 30.94
C ILE A 192 4.23 -4.35 30.28
N GLY A 193 4.22 -4.20 28.96
CA GLY A 193 3.03 -3.85 28.21
C GLY A 193 3.14 -4.27 26.75
N LEU A 194 2.00 -4.50 26.12
CA LEU A 194 1.88 -4.86 24.72
C LEU A 194 0.77 -4.04 24.05
N THR A 195 1.06 -3.50 22.87
CA THR A 195 0.07 -2.97 21.93
C THR A 195 0.05 -3.89 20.71
N CYS A 196 -1.05 -4.62 20.54
CA CYS A 196 -1.24 -5.59 19.47
C CYS A 196 -2.21 -5.00 18.44
N ARG A 197 -1.73 -4.66 17.25
CA ARG A 197 -2.52 -4.04 16.18
C ARG A 197 -2.95 -5.05 15.13
N VAL A 198 -4.21 -4.98 14.73
CA VAL A 198 -4.77 -5.83 13.70
C VAL A 198 -4.42 -5.26 12.33
N GLY A 199 -3.36 -5.78 11.70
CA GLY A 199 -3.11 -5.58 10.28
C GLY A 199 -4.17 -6.25 9.40
N ARG A 200 -4.46 -5.63 8.26
CA ARG A 200 -5.43 -6.10 7.27
C ARG A 200 -4.86 -5.93 5.87
N ALA A 201 -5.09 -6.91 5.00
CA ALA A 201 -4.83 -6.78 3.59
C ALA A 201 -6.12 -6.41 2.85
N VAL A 202 -6.02 -5.43 1.95
CA VAL A 202 -7.11 -5.04 1.05
C VAL A 202 -6.68 -5.43 -0.36
N SER A 203 -7.55 -6.16 -1.06
CA SER A 203 -7.38 -6.52 -2.47
C SER A 203 -8.26 -5.64 -3.37
N GLY A 204 -7.91 -5.55 -4.64
CA GLY A 204 -8.59 -4.75 -5.68
C GLY A 204 -8.15 -3.28 -5.75
N SER A 205 -7.22 -2.84 -4.91
CA SER A 205 -6.66 -1.48 -4.90
C SER A 205 -5.83 -1.14 -6.14
N ALA A 206 -5.17 -2.13 -6.74
CA ALA A 206 -4.32 -1.96 -7.92
C ALA A 206 -5.04 -2.19 -9.26
N GLU A 207 -6.30 -2.62 -9.25
CA GLU A 207 -7.03 -3.01 -10.46
C GLU A 207 -7.14 -1.86 -11.49
N ILE A 208 -7.31 -0.64 -11.00
CA ILE A 208 -7.43 0.56 -11.85
C ILE A 208 -6.17 0.81 -12.71
N ILE A 209 -5.00 0.38 -12.25
CA ILE A 209 -3.73 0.53 -12.95
C ILE A 209 -3.19 -0.81 -13.48
N ARG A 210 -4.03 -1.85 -13.58
CA ARG A 210 -3.62 -3.19 -14.04
C ARG A 210 -2.87 -3.14 -15.37
N ASP A 211 -3.40 -2.40 -16.32
CA ASP A 211 -2.79 -2.26 -17.66
C ASP A 211 -1.38 -1.66 -17.59
N LEU A 212 -1.15 -0.66 -16.73
CA LEU A 212 0.17 -0.07 -16.48
C LEU A 212 1.15 -1.09 -15.86
N ILE A 213 0.68 -1.90 -14.90
CA ILE A 213 1.47 -2.95 -14.25
C ILE A 213 1.92 -3.99 -15.27
N GLU A 214 0.98 -4.43 -16.13
CA GLU A 214 1.22 -5.42 -17.20
C GLU A 214 2.13 -4.86 -18.30
N GLY A 215 2.10 -3.54 -18.54
CA GLY A 215 2.99 -2.85 -19.46
C GLY A 215 4.48 -2.94 -19.09
N GLY A 216 4.81 -3.34 -17.85
CA GLY A 216 6.18 -3.63 -17.43
C GLY A 216 7.06 -2.41 -17.16
N GLY A 217 6.49 -1.21 -17.23
CA GLY A 217 7.17 0.02 -16.88
C GLY A 217 7.43 0.17 -15.37
N SER A 218 8.45 0.93 -14.99
CA SER A 218 8.66 1.27 -13.59
C SER A 218 7.57 2.20 -13.08
N ILE A 219 7.13 2.00 -11.83
CA ILE A 219 5.99 2.70 -11.22
C ILE A 219 6.44 3.38 -9.93
N LEU A 220 6.25 4.69 -9.85
CA LEU A 220 6.43 5.44 -8.61
C LEU A 220 5.07 5.94 -8.08
N VAL A 221 4.72 5.51 -6.87
CA VAL A 221 3.49 5.86 -6.18
C VAL A 221 3.75 7.01 -5.21
N ILE A 222 3.00 8.10 -5.36
CA ILE A 222 3.17 9.33 -4.56
C ILE A 222 1.85 9.69 -3.90
N GLY A 223 1.92 10.19 -2.67
CA GLY A 223 0.77 10.72 -1.98
C GLY A 223 1.01 10.91 -0.49
N PRO A 224 0.12 11.66 0.19
CA PRO A 224 0.20 11.90 1.63
C PRO A 224 0.31 10.61 2.46
N PRO A 225 0.79 10.69 3.71
CA PRO A 225 0.71 9.57 4.65
C PRO A 225 -0.74 9.05 4.80
N GLY A 226 -0.89 7.73 4.90
CA GLY A 226 -2.21 7.10 5.15
C GLY A 226 -3.14 6.95 3.95
N VAL A 227 -2.77 7.39 2.74
CA VAL A 227 -3.65 7.29 1.54
C VAL A 227 -3.71 5.90 0.89
N GLY A 228 -3.01 4.90 1.43
CA GLY A 228 -3.02 3.53 0.92
C GLY A 228 -1.91 3.19 -0.07
N LYS A 229 -0.79 3.93 -0.09
CA LYS A 229 0.37 3.63 -0.95
C LYS A 229 0.91 2.22 -0.75
N THR A 230 1.11 1.82 0.51
CA THR A 230 1.60 0.48 0.87
C THR A 230 0.63 -0.62 0.45
N THR A 231 -0.68 -0.37 0.59
CA THR A 231 -1.72 -1.30 0.12
C THR A 231 -1.61 -1.52 -1.39
N LEU A 232 -1.43 -0.43 -2.14
CA LEU A 232 -1.29 -0.48 -3.59
C LEU A 232 -0.05 -1.27 -4.02
N ILE A 233 1.14 -0.95 -3.50
CA ILE A 233 2.38 -1.63 -3.90
C ILE A 233 2.40 -3.11 -3.47
N ARG A 234 1.76 -3.45 -2.34
CA ARG A 234 1.60 -4.83 -1.88
C ARG A 234 0.81 -5.65 -2.90
N GLU A 235 -0.29 -5.09 -3.40
CA GLU A 235 -1.08 -5.75 -4.42
C GLU A 235 -0.38 -5.80 -5.78
N ILE A 236 0.35 -4.75 -6.16
CA ILE A 236 1.21 -4.78 -7.36
C ILE A 236 2.22 -5.95 -7.25
N ALA A 237 2.81 -6.17 -6.07
CA ALA A 237 3.71 -7.30 -5.83
C ALA A 237 3.04 -8.64 -6.13
N ARG A 238 1.85 -8.85 -5.57
CA ARG A 238 1.05 -10.06 -5.81
C ARG A 238 0.73 -10.23 -7.29
N MET A 239 0.25 -9.19 -7.96
CA MET A 239 -0.10 -9.25 -9.39
C MET A 239 1.13 -9.59 -10.26
N LEU A 240 2.28 -8.97 -9.99
CA LEU A 240 3.50 -9.24 -10.74
C LEU A 240 4.05 -10.65 -10.48
N ALA A 241 3.98 -11.13 -9.23
CA ALA A 241 4.48 -12.45 -8.85
C ALA A 241 3.54 -13.60 -9.26
N ASP A 242 2.24 -13.45 -9.00
CA ASP A 242 1.25 -14.52 -9.19
C ASP A 242 0.63 -14.49 -10.58
N ASP A 243 0.20 -13.33 -11.06
CA ASP A 243 -0.52 -13.22 -12.32
C ASP A 243 0.48 -13.21 -13.49
N GLN A 244 1.55 -12.41 -13.36
CA GLN A 244 2.58 -12.23 -14.41
C GLN A 244 3.80 -13.17 -14.26
N LYS A 245 3.85 -13.98 -13.20
CA LYS A 245 4.93 -14.96 -12.95
C LYS A 245 6.34 -14.36 -12.98
N LYS A 246 6.48 -13.08 -12.61
CA LYS A 246 7.78 -12.41 -12.54
C LYS A 246 8.52 -12.79 -11.27
N ARG A 247 9.85 -12.79 -11.35
CA ARG A 247 10.72 -12.86 -10.16
C ARG A 247 10.69 -11.50 -9.45
N VAL A 248 9.84 -11.38 -8.45
CA VAL A 248 9.66 -10.16 -7.65
C VAL A 248 10.45 -10.28 -6.34
N VAL A 249 11.24 -9.25 -6.02
CA VAL A 249 11.87 -9.09 -4.70
C VAL A 249 11.37 -7.79 -4.08
N ILE A 250 10.84 -7.87 -2.86
CA ILE A 250 10.45 -6.72 -2.05
C ILE A 250 11.59 -6.41 -1.08
N VAL A 251 12.04 -5.16 -1.07
CA VAL A 251 12.93 -4.60 -0.05
C VAL A 251 12.04 -3.87 0.95
N ASP A 252 11.82 -4.50 2.12
CA ASP A 252 10.84 -4.06 3.12
C ASP A 252 11.55 -3.49 4.34
N THR A 253 11.50 -2.16 4.49
CA THR A 253 12.19 -1.46 5.58
C THR A 253 11.35 -1.37 6.84
N SER A 254 10.06 -1.10 6.67
CA SER A 254 9.14 -0.88 7.80
C SER A 254 8.39 -2.15 8.19
N ASN A 255 8.58 -3.25 7.45
CA ASN A 255 7.80 -4.49 7.50
C ASN A 255 6.31 -4.28 7.19
N GLU A 256 5.96 -3.20 6.48
CA GLU A 256 4.57 -2.90 6.20
C GLU A 256 4.04 -3.69 4.99
N ILE A 257 4.90 -4.07 4.04
CA ILE A 257 4.46 -4.77 2.83
C ILE A 257 4.21 -6.25 3.14
N GLY A 258 5.21 -6.93 3.70
CA GLY A 258 5.18 -8.37 3.97
C GLY A 258 4.80 -8.74 5.41
N GLY A 259 4.72 -7.79 6.34
CA GLY A 259 4.43 -8.04 7.76
C GLY A 259 5.70 -8.18 8.63
N ASP A 260 5.53 -8.15 9.95
CA ASP A 260 6.64 -8.17 10.92
C ASP A 260 7.19 -9.59 11.22
N GLY A 261 6.49 -10.67 10.84
CA GLY A 261 6.97 -12.06 11.01
C GLY A 261 8.03 -12.47 9.99
N ASP A 262 8.72 -13.59 10.22
CA ASP A 262 9.76 -14.13 9.32
C ASP A 262 9.15 -14.71 8.03
N VAL A 263 7.96 -15.32 8.16
CA VAL A 263 7.18 -15.76 7.01
C VAL A 263 6.25 -14.62 6.57
N PRO A 264 6.37 -14.12 5.32
CA PRO A 264 5.58 -12.97 4.88
C PRO A 264 4.10 -13.32 4.68
N HIS A 265 3.24 -12.31 4.81
CA HIS A 265 1.81 -12.42 4.56
C HIS A 265 1.50 -12.78 3.10
N TYR A 266 0.51 -13.67 2.87
CA TYR A 266 0.13 -14.18 1.53
C TYR A 266 -0.28 -13.08 0.53
N GLY A 267 -0.64 -11.89 1.03
CA GLY A 267 -1.01 -10.72 0.22
C GLY A 267 0.09 -10.18 -0.70
N ILE A 268 1.34 -10.64 -0.59
CA ILE A 268 2.40 -10.35 -1.57
C ILE A 268 2.55 -11.41 -2.68
N GLY A 269 1.73 -12.48 -2.63
CA GLY A 269 1.81 -13.61 -3.55
C GLY A 269 3.13 -14.38 -3.41
N LEU A 270 3.67 -14.87 -4.53
CA LEU A 270 4.96 -15.56 -4.61
C LEU A 270 6.17 -14.61 -4.55
N ALA A 271 5.97 -13.31 -4.31
CA ALA A 271 7.08 -12.37 -4.18
C ALA A 271 8.00 -12.77 -3.02
N ARG A 272 9.31 -12.62 -3.23
CA ARG A 272 10.30 -12.82 -2.17
C ARG A 272 10.48 -11.53 -1.39
N ARG A 273 10.74 -11.62 -0.09
CA ARG A 273 10.98 -10.45 0.77
C ARG A 273 12.41 -10.47 1.32
N MET A 274 13.06 -9.32 1.30
CA MET A 274 14.27 -9.01 2.05
C MET A 274 13.92 -7.93 3.06
N GLN A 275 14.07 -8.25 4.35
CA GLN A 275 13.88 -7.27 5.43
C GLN A 275 15.14 -6.43 5.58
N VAL A 276 14.97 -5.12 5.71
CA VAL A 276 16.10 -4.21 5.93
C VAL A 276 16.38 -4.11 7.44
N PRO A 277 17.57 -4.51 7.93
CA PRO A 277 17.86 -4.50 9.38
C PRO A 277 17.85 -3.09 10.00
N ASN A 278 18.20 -2.08 9.21
CA ASN A 278 18.22 -0.68 9.63
C ASN A 278 17.84 0.20 8.45
N VAL A 279 17.00 1.20 8.66
CA VAL A 279 16.52 2.11 7.61
C VAL A 279 17.65 2.72 6.77
N ASN A 280 18.80 3.01 7.38
CA ASN A 280 19.96 3.60 6.67
C ASN A 280 20.65 2.60 5.73
N MET A 281 20.36 1.30 5.84
CA MET A 281 20.95 0.22 5.03
C MET A 281 20.08 -0.16 3.83
N GLN A 282 18.92 0.48 3.64
CA GLN A 282 17.98 0.13 2.57
C GLN A 282 18.66 0.09 1.18
N HIS A 283 19.46 1.10 0.86
CA HIS A 283 20.21 1.15 -0.41
C HIS A 283 21.15 -0.05 -0.61
N ASN A 284 21.81 -0.53 0.45
CA ASN A 284 22.69 -1.71 0.37
C ASN A 284 21.88 -2.97 0.07
N VAL A 285 20.75 -3.15 0.75
CA VAL A 285 19.83 -4.29 0.52
C VAL A 285 19.24 -4.24 -0.89
N MET A 286 18.95 -3.05 -1.42
CA MET A 286 18.51 -2.88 -2.81
C MET A 286 19.55 -3.38 -3.82
N ILE A 287 20.84 -3.07 -3.61
CA ILE A 287 21.92 -3.54 -4.48
C ILE A 287 22.11 -5.06 -4.33
N GLU A 288 22.14 -5.56 -3.08
CA GLU A 288 22.25 -6.99 -2.77
C GLU A 288 21.16 -7.82 -3.47
N ALA A 289 19.92 -7.31 -3.47
CA ALA A 289 18.79 -7.96 -4.15
C ALA A 289 19.08 -8.24 -5.63
N VAL A 290 19.67 -7.28 -6.34
CA VAL A 290 20.01 -7.46 -7.76
C VAL A 290 21.19 -8.42 -7.94
N GLU A 291 22.23 -8.25 -7.14
CA GLU A 291 23.47 -9.03 -7.26
C GLU A 291 23.24 -10.51 -6.97
N ASN A 292 22.40 -10.84 -6.00
CA ASN A 292 22.26 -12.20 -5.50
C ASN A 292 21.00 -12.93 -5.96
N HIS A 293 19.96 -12.22 -6.41
CA HIS A 293 18.64 -12.84 -6.65
C HIS A 293 18.09 -12.70 -8.07
N MET A 294 18.79 -12.00 -8.97
CA MET A 294 18.43 -11.85 -10.39
C MET A 294 16.94 -11.50 -10.62
N PRO A 295 16.39 -10.50 -9.89
CA PRO A 295 14.97 -10.15 -9.98
C PRO A 295 14.62 -9.57 -11.35
N GLN A 296 13.37 -9.73 -11.76
CA GLN A 296 12.78 -8.96 -12.85
C GLN A 296 12.12 -7.69 -12.34
N VAL A 297 11.66 -7.70 -11.08
CA VAL A 297 11.03 -6.57 -10.42
C VAL A 297 11.62 -6.42 -9.02
N ILE A 298 11.97 -5.19 -8.65
CA ILE A 298 12.21 -4.81 -7.26
C ILE A 298 11.10 -3.88 -6.78
N ILE A 299 10.57 -4.17 -5.60
CA ILE A 299 9.55 -3.36 -4.93
C ILE A 299 10.15 -2.74 -3.67
N ILE A 300 9.96 -1.44 -3.49
CA ILE A 300 10.56 -0.67 -2.40
C ILE A 300 9.44 0.09 -1.68
N ASP A 301 9.38 -0.04 -0.35
CA ASP A 301 8.32 0.60 0.44
C ASP A 301 8.33 2.11 0.30
N GLU A 302 9.40 2.79 0.71
CA GLU A 302 9.55 4.24 0.57
C GLU A 302 10.98 4.59 0.18
N ILE A 303 11.15 5.39 -0.88
CA ILE A 303 12.41 6.01 -1.28
C ILE A 303 12.41 7.46 -0.78
N GLY A 304 13.35 7.76 0.12
CA GLY A 304 13.45 9.05 0.80
C GLY A 304 14.84 9.67 0.77
N THR A 305 15.90 8.90 0.48
CA THR A 305 17.28 9.39 0.52
C THR A 305 17.96 9.40 -0.85
N GLU A 306 19.01 10.22 -0.99
CA GLU A 306 19.83 10.28 -2.21
C GLU A 306 20.49 8.94 -2.53
N HIS A 307 20.97 8.22 -1.50
CA HIS A 307 21.59 6.91 -1.67
C HIS A 307 20.60 5.87 -2.22
N GLU A 308 19.36 5.88 -1.74
CA GLU A 308 18.30 5.01 -2.26
C GLU A 308 17.92 5.39 -3.70
N ALA A 309 17.84 6.69 -4.02
CA ALA A 309 17.56 7.16 -5.38
C ALA A 309 18.67 6.77 -6.37
N LEU A 310 19.95 6.85 -5.96
CA LEU A 310 21.09 6.39 -6.75
C LEU A 310 21.08 4.87 -6.94
N ALA A 311 20.77 4.10 -5.89
CA ALA A 311 20.64 2.65 -5.99
C ALA A 311 19.49 2.28 -6.94
N ALA A 312 18.34 2.92 -6.81
CA ALA A 312 17.20 2.80 -7.73
C ALA A 312 17.60 3.03 -9.19
N SER A 313 18.28 4.14 -9.49
CA SER A 313 18.75 4.43 -10.85
C SER A 313 19.72 3.35 -11.38
N THR A 314 20.65 2.89 -10.55
CA THR A 314 21.60 1.83 -10.90
C THR A 314 20.88 0.51 -11.24
N ILE A 315 19.85 0.17 -10.48
CA ILE A 315 19.04 -1.04 -10.69
C ILE A 315 18.24 -0.94 -11.99
N ALA A 316 17.65 0.22 -12.27
CA ALA A 316 16.89 0.48 -13.48
C ALA A 316 17.76 0.38 -14.74
N GLN A 317 18.99 0.92 -14.69
CA GLN A 317 19.97 0.79 -15.77
C GLN A 317 20.34 -0.65 -16.10
N ARG A 318 20.16 -1.59 -15.15
CA ARG A 318 20.33 -3.04 -15.36
C ARG A 318 19.09 -3.71 -15.95
N GLY A 319 18.05 -2.95 -16.29
CA GLY A 319 16.81 -3.43 -16.91
C GLY A 319 15.83 -4.09 -15.94
N VAL A 320 16.00 -3.88 -14.62
CA VAL A 320 15.07 -4.37 -13.60
C VAL A 320 13.92 -3.36 -13.46
N GLN A 321 12.67 -3.83 -13.54
CA GLN A 321 11.50 -3.00 -13.30
C GLN A 321 11.46 -2.60 -11.83
N LEU A 322 11.19 -1.32 -11.54
CA LEU A 322 11.09 -0.84 -10.18
C LEU A 322 9.68 -0.38 -9.86
N VAL A 323 9.18 -0.77 -8.70
CA VAL A 323 7.93 -0.28 -8.13
C VAL A 323 8.25 0.25 -6.75
N GLY A 324 7.82 1.46 -6.43
CA GLY A 324 7.98 1.91 -5.05
C GLY A 324 7.17 3.14 -4.73
N THR A 325 7.26 3.58 -3.49
CA THR A 325 6.72 4.87 -3.07
C THR A 325 7.85 5.85 -2.82
N ALA A 326 7.53 7.15 -2.79
CA ALA A 326 8.50 8.17 -2.45
C ALA A 326 7.93 9.17 -1.44
N HIS A 327 8.84 9.76 -0.66
CA HIS A 327 8.52 10.80 0.28
C HIS A 327 8.16 12.11 -0.44
N GLY A 328 6.87 12.34 -0.66
CA GLY A 328 6.37 13.54 -1.31
C GLY A 328 4.84 13.53 -1.40
N THR A 329 4.22 14.70 -1.31
CA THR A 329 2.76 14.84 -1.49
C THR A 329 2.37 15.00 -2.95
N THR A 330 3.29 15.51 -3.78
CA THR A 330 3.08 15.81 -5.20
C THR A 330 4.34 15.51 -6.00
N ILE A 331 4.19 15.32 -7.32
CA ILE A 331 5.33 15.18 -8.23
C ILE A 331 6.27 16.41 -8.18
N GLU A 332 5.70 17.62 -8.06
CA GLU A 332 6.48 18.85 -7.94
C GLU A 332 7.38 18.85 -6.68
N SER A 333 6.90 18.25 -5.59
CA SER A 333 7.69 18.09 -4.37
C SER A 333 8.90 17.20 -4.59
N ILE A 334 8.76 16.15 -5.40
CA ILE A 334 9.87 15.25 -5.74
C ILE A 334 10.84 15.95 -6.68
N MET A 335 10.34 16.65 -7.71
CA MET A 335 11.18 17.38 -8.67
C MET A 335 12.00 18.50 -8.03
N LYS A 336 11.48 19.14 -6.98
CA LYS A 336 12.20 20.19 -6.23
C LYS A 336 13.15 19.62 -5.17
N ASN A 337 13.08 18.32 -4.87
CA ASN A 337 13.95 17.68 -3.89
C ASN A 337 15.21 17.18 -4.60
N PRO A 338 16.40 17.78 -4.35
CA PRO A 338 17.63 17.38 -5.03
C PRO A 338 17.97 15.89 -4.86
N SER A 339 17.61 15.32 -3.70
CA SER A 339 17.89 13.91 -3.38
C SER A 339 17.03 12.94 -4.19
N LEU A 340 15.82 13.35 -4.56
CA LEU A 340 14.82 12.50 -5.23
C LEU A 340 14.58 12.89 -6.68
N GLN A 341 15.18 13.99 -7.16
CA GLN A 341 15.05 14.42 -8.55
C GLN A 341 15.57 13.34 -9.53
N LEU A 342 16.56 12.55 -9.12
CA LEU A 342 17.04 11.39 -9.86
C LEU A 342 15.97 10.34 -10.09
N LEU A 343 15.03 10.20 -9.15
CA LEU A 343 13.87 9.36 -9.37
C LEU A 343 13.09 9.93 -10.53
N VAL A 344 12.84 11.23 -10.62
CA VAL A 344 12.02 11.90 -11.65
C VAL A 344 12.76 12.33 -12.93
N GLY A 345 13.96 11.79 -13.17
CA GLY A 345 14.61 11.92 -14.48
C GLY A 345 15.27 13.25 -14.80
N GLY A 346 16.02 13.23 -15.89
CA GLY A 346 16.64 14.42 -16.46
C GLY A 346 15.60 15.24 -17.23
N ILE A 347 15.55 16.54 -16.97
CA ILE A 347 14.83 17.49 -17.82
C ILE A 347 15.76 17.83 -19.00
N GLU A 348 15.51 17.28 -20.19
CA GLU A 348 16.05 17.86 -21.42
C GLU A 348 15.11 18.98 -21.88
N ILE A 349 15.58 20.23 -21.85
CA ILE A 349 14.88 21.36 -22.44
C ILE A 349 15.06 21.28 -23.96
N SER A 350 14.22 20.51 -24.64
CA SER A 350 14.08 20.62 -26.10
C SER A 350 13.15 21.80 -26.43
N ILE A 351 13.71 22.90 -26.94
CA ILE A 351 12.90 24.02 -27.45
C ILE A 351 12.45 23.69 -28.90
N PRO A 352 11.17 23.89 -29.31
CA PRO A 352 9.90 23.78 -28.59
C PRO A 352 9.03 22.63 -29.18
N SER A 353 8.33 21.80 -28.41
CA SER A 353 6.96 22.10 -27.98
C SER A 353 6.35 21.01 -27.07
N VAL A 354 7.13 20.07 -26.55
CA VAL A 354 6.67 19.10 -25.54
C VAL A 354 7.86 18.75 -24.65
N PRO A 355 7.81 18.98 -23.32
CA PRO A 355 8.78 18.38 -22.42
C PRO A 355 8.57 16.87 -22.43
N VAL A 356 9.50 16.13 -23.03
CA VAL A 356 9.53 14.67 -22.95
C VAL A 356 10.35 14.32 -21.71
N VAL A 357 9.69 13.74 -20.72
CA VAL A 357 10.34 13.25 -19.50
C VAL A 357 11.05 11.95 -19.87
N HIS A 358 12.37 12.00 -19.95
CA HIS A 358 13.17 10.79 -20.07
C HIS A 358 13.65 10.36 -18.68
N GLN A 359 13.14 9.19 -18.32
CA GLN A 359 13.61 8.27 -17.29
C GLN A 359 13.18 8.60 -15.88
N ILE A 360 12.37 7.75 -15.23
CA ILE A 360 12.13 7.91 -13.80
C ILE A 360 12.26 6.53 -13.17
N PHE A 361 13.50 6.18 -12.79
CA PHE A 361 14.14 4.85 -12.97
C PHE A 361 14.83 4.70 -14.32
#